data_AF-A0ABD3UQX7-F1
#
_entry.id   AF-A0ABD3UQX7-F1
#
_cell.length_a   1.000
_cell.length_b   1.000
_cell.length_c   1.000
_cell.angle_alpha   90.00
_cell.angle_beta   90.00
_cell.angle_gamma   90.00
#
_symmetry.space_group_name_H-M   'P 1'
#
loop_
_entity.id
_entity.type
_entity.pdbx_description
1 polymer ?
#
loop_
_entity_poly.entity_id
_entity_poly.type
_entity_poly.pdbx_seq_one_letter_code
_entity_poly.pdbx_strand_id
1 'polypeptide(L)'
;MVGRHNGLVARVCQQVIDSNGVLPLALHCIIHQQNLCGKQLNLEHVMKVVIKSVNFIRSHVLNHRSFKEFLNEIESEHNDLVYHSEVRWLSRGKVLKRFFDLRHEIEIFMTEKSKHLPKLSNPLWLWDLAILCDLTAYLNDLNVKLQGKNKLICHVYADISAFQAKLQLFIQQAEREALVHFPTCAALRQEQVNVRFPKRRMIQLLKLLSENFEERFANFHDVKNEIRLFENLFSIDVSTAPSDLQLELIELQCQTSMKDKFREKELPEFYGELPAENFPNLQKLGMKMITTFASTYVCEQTFSVLKRAKPGSCSCLTDDHLHSVLRIRVTNFDLNIQNLVSEKQLQTSH
;
A
#
# COMPACT_ATOMS: atom_id res chain seq x y z
N MET A 1 3.35 -11.24 -15.92
CA MET A 1 3.56 -9.85 -16.37
C MET A 1 5.02 -9.55 -16.76
N VAL A 2 6.03 -10.00 -16.01
CA VAL A 2 7.46 -9.61 -16.21
C VAL A 2 8.33 -10.68 -16.89
N GLY A 3 7.73 -11.57 -17.69
CA GLY A 3 8.51 -12.62 -18.39
C GLY A 3 9.48 -12.00 -19.40
N ARG A 4 10.75 -12.44 -19.40
CA ARG A 4 11.86 -11.86 -20.17
C ARG A 4 11.64 -11.83 -21.69
N HIS A 5 10.91 -12.81 -22.23
CA HIS A 5 10.69 -12.95 -23.68
C HIS A 5 9.22 -12.83 -24.07
N ASN A 6 8.30 -13.35 -23.24
CA ASN A 6 6.87 -13.40 -23.55
C ASN A 6 5.97 -12.65 -22.56
N GLY A 7 6.55 -11.90 -21.63
CA GLY A 7 5.79 -11.09 -20.66
C GLY A 7 5.19 -9.84 -21.29
N LEU A 8 4.15 -9.29 -20.66
CA LEU A 8 3.54 -8.01 -21.05
C LEU A 8 4.60 -6.90 -21.16
N VAL A 9 5.50 -6.79 -20.17
CA VAL A 9 6.57 -5.79 -20.17
C VAL A 9 7.46 -5.94 -21.41
N ALA A 10 7.90 -7.17 -21.71
CA ALA A 10 8.73 -7.44 -22.90
C ALA A 10 8.01 -7.07 -24.20
N ARG A 11 6.72 -7.39 -24.32
CA ARG A 11 5.91 -7.03 -25.50
C ARG A 11 5.71 -5.52 -25.65
N VAL A 12 5.45 -4.80 -24.54
CA VAL A 12 5.33 -3.33 -24.56
C VAL A 12 6.67 -2.71 -24.93
N CYS A 13 7.77 -3.16 -24.33
CA CYS A 13 9.10 -2.70 -24.68
C CYS A 13 9.42 -2.92 -26.17
N GLN A 14 9.12 -4.11 -26.71
CA GLN A 14 9.34 -4.40 -28.13
C GLN A 14 8.53 -3.46 -29.03
N GLN A 15 7.23 -3.29 -28.75
CA GLN A 15 6.38 -2.40 -29.54
C GLN A 15 6.87 -0.94 -29.50
N VAL A 16 7.37 -0.49 -28.35
CA VAL A 16 7.94 0.86 -28.21
C VAL A 16 9.22 1.00 -29.03
N ILE A 17 10.11 0.01 -29.00
CA ILE A 17 11.32 -0.02 -29.84
C ILE A 17 10.94 0.02 -31.33
N ASP A 18 9.99 -0.82 -31.76
CA ASP A 18 9.53 -0.91 -33.15
C ASP A 18 8.91 0.42 -33.64
N SER A 19 8.43 1.25 -32.71
CA SER A 19 7.85 2.57 -32.98
C SER A 19 8.85 3.73 -32.81
N ASN A 20 10.16 3.45 -32.69
CA ASN A 20 11.21 4.43 -32.37
C ASN A 20 10.95 5.25 -31.09
N GLY A 21 10.25 4.67 -30.12
CA GLY A 21 9.98 5.28 -28.83
C GLY A 21 11.09 5.07 -27.80
N VAL A 22 11.01 5.81 -26.69
CA VAL A 22 11.93 5.65 -25.55
C VAL A 22 11.49 4.47 -24.69
N LEU A 23 12.41 3.57 -24.38
CA LEU A 23 12.13 2.36 -23.61
C LEU A 23 11.43 2.72 -22.27
N PRO A 24 10.29 2.08 -21.95
CA PRO A 24 9.54 2.41 -20.74
C PRO A 24 10.28 1.96 -19.48
N LEU A 25 10.08 2.72 -18.41
CA LEU A 25 10.54 2.33 -17.08
C LEU A 25 9.69 1.18 -16.54
N ALA A 26 10.31 0.02 -16.33
CA ALA A 26 9.65 -1.17 -15.81
C ALA A 26 9.88 -1.34 -14.31
N LEU A 27 8.86 -1.03 -13.51
CA LEU A 27 8.89 -1.23 -12.05
C LEU A 27 7.92 -2.32 -11.63
N HIS A 28 8.26 -2.97 -10.52
CA HIS A 28 7.32 -3.88 -9.86
C HIS A 28 6.22 -3.07 -9.15
N CYS A 29 4.99 -3.60 -9.14
CA CYS A 29 3.89 -2.97 -8.41
C CYS A 29 4.24 -2.84 -6.93
N ILE A 30 4.20 -1.61 -6.41
CA ILE A 30 4.72 -1.32 -5.08
C ILE A 30 3.89 -1.92 -3.96
N ILE A 31 2.56 -1.90 -4.11
CA ILE A 31 1.62 -2.50 -3.17
C ILE A 31 1.84 -4.02 -3.11
N HIS A 32 2.12 -4.64 -4.26
CA HIS A 32 2.41 -6.06 -4.31
C HIS A 32 3.72 -6.39 -3.60
N GLN A 33 4.80 -5.66 -3.87
CA GLN A 33 6.09 -5.87 -3.20
C GLN A 33 5.99 -5.66 -1.69
N GLN A 34 5.31 -4.60 -1.25
CA GLN A 34 5.09 -4.31 0.16
C GLN A 34 4.31 -5.43 0.87
N ASN A 35 3.27 -5.96 0.23
CA ASN A 35 2.51 -7.10 0.75
C ASN A 35 3.38 -8.38 0.85
N LEU A 36 4.33 -8.58 -0.07
CA LEU A 36 5.26 -9.71 -0.01
C LEU A 36 6.26 -9.56 1.15
N CYS A 37 6.75 -8.35 1.45
CA CYS A 37 7.57 -8.10 2.64
C CYS A 37 6.86 -8.55 3.92
N GLY A 38 5.58 -8.19 4.08
CA GLY A 38 4.79 -8.57 5.26
C GLY A 38 4.58 -10.08 5.42
N LYS A 39 4.55 -10.84 4.31
CA LYS A 39 4.42 -12.31 4.36
C LYS A 39 5.67 -13.03 4.85
N GLN A 40 6.84 -12.39 4.77
CA GLN A 40 8.11 -13.00 5.21
C GLN A 40 8.34 -12.93 6.73
N LEU A 41 7.48 -12.22 7.47
CA LEU A 41 7.51 -12.29 8.94
C LEU A 41 7.13 -13.72 9.36
N ASN A 42 8.13 -14.52 9.75
CA ASN A 42 8.05 -15.94 10.14
C ASN A 42 7.26 -16.17 11.46
N LEU A 43 6.03 -15.67 11.51
CA LEU A 43 5.11 -15.67 12.66
C LEU A 43 3.78 -16.35 12.30
N GLU A 44 3.83 -17.31 11.37
CA GLU A 44 2.66 -18.08 10.95
C GLU A 44 2.02 -18.86 12.13
N HIS A 45 2.84 -19.31 13.08
CA HIS A 45 2.38 -19.99 14.28
C HIS A 45 1.49 -19.12 15.18
N VAL A 46 1.67 -17.79 15.17
CA VAL A 46 0.78 -16.83 15.85
C VAL A 46 -0.52 -16.70 15.06
N MET A 47 -0.40 -16.42 13.75
CA MET A 47 -1.56 -16.23 12.88
C MET A 47 -2.50 -17.43 12.85
N LYS A 48 -1.97 -18.65 12.85
CA LYS A 48 -2.77 -19.89 12.89
C LYS A 48 -3.69 -19.94 14.10
N VAL A 49 -3.19 -19.54 15.28
CA VAL A 49 -3.99 -19.49 16.51
C VAL A 49 -5.03 -18.39 16.43
N VAL A 50 -4.62 -17.17 16.06
CA VAL A 50 -5.51 -16.00 15.95
C VAL A 50 -6.66 -16.30 14.98
N ILE A 51 -6.35 -16.76 13.76
CA ILE A 51 -7.36 -17.06 12.75
C ILE A 51 -8.29 -18.18 13.21
N LYS A 52 -7.75 -19.26 13.79
CA LYS A 52 -8.58 -20.38 14.27
C LYS A 52 -9.55 -19.94 15.36
N SER A 53 -9.08 -19.15 16.32
CA SER A 53 -9.92 -18.63 17.41
C SER A 53 -10.98 -17.65 16.90
N VAL A 54 -10.58 -16.67 16.08
CA VAL A 54 -11.51 -15.70 15.48
C VAL A 54 -12.56 -16.40 14.63
N ASN A 55 -12.15 -17.36 13.79
CA ASN A 55 -13.09 -18.13 12.96
C ASN A 55 -14.05 -18.93 13.83
N PHE A 56 -13.60 -19.61 14.89
CA PHE A 56 -14.49 -20.37 15.77
C PHE A 56 -15.57 -19.50 16.43
N ILE A 57 -15.18 -18.31 16.89
CA ILE A 57 -16.10 -17.35 17.51
C ILE A 57 -17.06 -16.78 16.46
N ARG A 58 -16.56 -16.44 15.27
CA ARG A 58 -17.32 -15.67 14.28
C ARG A 58 -18.07 -16.48 13.21
N SER A 59 -17.69 -17.73 12.97
CA SER A 59 -18.32 -18.56 11.93
C SER A 59 -19.69 -19.08 12.35
N HIS A 60 -19.92 -19.24 13.66
CA HIS A 60 -21.18 -19.71 14.20
C HIS A 60 -21.96 -18.55 14.81
N VAL A 61 -23.17 -18.29 14.31
CA VAL A 61 -24.03 -17.17 14.74
C VAL A 61 -24.27 -17.19 16.25
N LEU A 62 -24.48 -18.37 16.83
CA LEU A 62 -24.67 -18.53 18.28
C LEU A 62 -23.42 -18.15 19.06
N ASN A 63 -22.24 -18.64 18.66
CA ASN A 63 -20.98 -18.28 19.31
C ASN A 63 -20.70 -16.78 19.21
N HIS A 64 -20.98 -16.18 18.06
CA HIS A 64 -20.78 -14.75 17.86
C HIS A 64 -21.70 -13.92 18.75
N ARG A 65 -22.99 -14.26 18.81
CA ARG A 65 -23.95 -13.58 19.69
C ARG A 65 -23.56 -13.75 21.16
N SER A 66 -23.30 -14.97 21.62
CA SER A 66 -22.91 -15.23 23.00
C SER A 66 -21.62 -14.51 23.38
N PHE A 67 -20.63 -14.44 22.49
CA PHE A 67 -19.40 -13.70 22.74
C PHE A 67 -19.66 -12.19 22.86
N LYS A 68 -20.52 -11.61 22.00
CA LYS A 68 -20.88 -10.20 22.12
C LYS A 68 -21.66 -9.89 23.41
N GLU A 69 -22.56 -10.77 23.81
CA GLU A 69 -23.28 -10.65 25.08
C GLU A 69 -22.30 -10.67 26.26
N PHE A 70 -21.37 -11.62 26.27
CA PHE A 70 -20.29 -11.69 27.26
C PHE A 70 -19.45 -10.40 27.31
N LEU A 71 -19.03 -9.85 26.17
CA LEU A 71 -18.25 -8.60 26.13
C LEU A 71 -19.03 -7.40 26.69
N ASN A 72 -20.34 -7.35 26.45
CA ASN A 72 -21.20 -6.30 26.98
C ASN A 72 -21.39 -6.44 28.51
N GLU A 73 -21.52 -7.66 29.01
CA GLU A 73 -21.70 -7.94 30.45
C GLU A 73 -20.48 -7.53 31.28
N ILE A 74 -19.28 -7.66 30.72
CA ILE A 74 -18.03 -7.27 31.38
C ILE A 74 -17.59 -5.83 31.05
N GLU A 75 -18.43 -5.07 30.34
CA GLU A 75 -18.15 -3.70 29.90
C GLU A 75 -16.79 -3.55 29.18
N SER A 76 -16.45 -4.52 28.32
CA SER A 76 -15.18 -4.51 27.57
C SER A 76 -15.06 -3.27 26.69
N GLU A 77 -13.85 -2.74 26.53
CA GLU A 77 -13.56 -1.61 25.63
C GLU A 77 -14.01 -1.89 24.18
N HIS A 78 -14.04 -3.17 23.81
CA HIS A 78 -14.36 -3.62 22.47
C HIS A 78 -15.65 -4.43 22.44
N ASN A 79 -16.66 -3.99 21.71
CA ASN A 79 -17.98 -4.67 21.64
C ASN A 79 -18.05 -5.90 20.70
N ASP A 80 -16.99 -6.23 19.95
CA ASP A 80 -16.96 -7.36 18.99
C ASP A 80 -15.54 -7.66 18.47
N LEU A 81 -15.32 -8.87 17.95
CA LEU A 81 -14.15 -9.23 17.13
C LEU A 81 -14.34 -8.89 15.64
N VAL A 82 -13.28 -8.44 14.99
CA VAL A 82 -13.27 -8.20 13.55
C VAL A 82 -13.17 -9.53 12.81
N TYR A 83 -14.03 -9.76 11.81
CA TYR A 83 -13.94 -10.97 10.97
C TYR A 83 -12.72 -10.91 10.05
N HIS A 84 -11.95 -11.99 10.01
CA HIS A 84 -10.80 -12.11 9.11
C HIS A 84 -11.26 -12.67 7.75
N SER A 85 -11.00 -11.94 6.67
CA SER A 85 -10.98 -12.52 5.32
C SER A 85 -9.55 -12.54 4.81
N GLU A 86 -9.03 -13.71 4.44
CA GLU A 86 -7.66 -13.89 3.89
C GLU A 86 -7.36 -12.96 2.70
N VAL A 87 -8.42 -12.51 2.01
CA VAL A 87 -8.38 -11.69 0.80
C VAL A 87 -7.95 -10.24 1.07
N ARG A 88 -7.92 -9.74 2.32
CA ARG A 88 -7.57 -8.34 2.61
C ARG A 88 -6.51 -8.22 3.70
N TRP A 89 -5.26 -7.98 3.30
CA TRP A 89 -4.13 -7.71 4.20
C TRP A 89 -4.42 -6.60 5.22
N LEU A 90 -5.11 -5.52 4.82
CA LEU A 90 -5.52 -4.43 5.71
C LEU A 90 -6.42 -4.87 6.88
N SER A 91 -7.18 -5.96 6.74
CA SER A 91 -7.99 -6.52 7.83
C SER A 91 -7.14 -7.25 8.87
N ARG A 92 -5.96 -7.75 8.48
CA ARG A 92 -5.09 -8.57 9.33
C ARG A 92 -4.60 -7.81 10.56
N GLY A 93 -4.16 -6.56 10.41
CA GLY A 93 -3.67 -5.77 11.55
C GLY A 93 -4.77 -5.41 12.54
N LYS A 94 -5.97 -5.08 12.04
CA LYS A 94 -7.14 -4.81 12.89
C LYS A 94 -7.56 -6.07 13.68
N VAL A 95 -7.58 -7.22 13.03
CA VAL A 95 -7.89 -8.51 13.67
C VAL A 95 -6.85 -8.83 14.74
N LEU A 96 -5.55 -8.68 14.44
CA LEU A 96 -4.46 -8.93 15.38
C LEU A 96 -4.56 -8.04 16.63
N LYS A 97 -4.72 -6.72 16.43
CA LYS A 97 -4.83 -5.78 17.54
C LYS A 97 -6.04 -6.09 18.42
N ARG A 98 -7.21 -6.31 17.80
CA ARG A 98 -8.44 -6.65 18.52
C ARG A 98 -8.31 -7.97 19.29
N PHE A 99 -7.65 -8.97 18.70
CA PHE A 99 -7.38 -10.24 19.36
C PHE A 99 -6.44 -10.08 20.56
N PHE A 100 -5.40 -9.25 20.43
CA PHE A 100 -4.49 -8.96 21.53
C PHE A 100 -5.20 -8.27 22.70
N ASP A 101 -6.06 -7.30 22.40
CA ASP A 101 -6.79 -6.54 23.41
C ASP A 101 -7.82 -7.43 24.14
N LEU A 102 -8.53 -8.29 23.40
CA LEU A 102 -9.55 -9.20 23.93
C LEU A 102 -8.99 -10.57 24.37
N ARG A 103 -7.67 -10.73 24.52
CA ARG A 103 -7.07 -12.06 24.68
C ARG A 103 -7.55 -12.79 25.94
N HIS A 104 -7.83 -12.07 27.03
CA HIS A 104 -8.28 -12.66 28.29
C HIS A 104 -9.74 -13.14 28.17
N GLU A 105 -10.58 -12.30 27.59
CA GLU A 105 -11.98 -12.60 27.25
C GLU A 105 -12.08 -13.80 26.31
N ILE A 106 -11.21 -13.85 25.30
CA ILE A 106 -11.11 -14.97 24.38
C ILE A 106 -10.67 -16.24 25.11
N GLU A 107 -9.71 -16.17 26.03
CA GLU A 107 -9.27 -17.34 26.80
C GLU A 107 -10.40 -17.92 27.66
N ILE A 108 -11.17 -17.05 28.34
CA ILE A 108 -12.33 -17.42 29.16
C ILE A 108 -13.40 -18.08 28.29
N PHE A 109 -13.87 -17.37 27.24
CA PHE A 109 -14.92 -17.87 26.36
C PHE A 109 -14.54 -19.19 25.69
N MET A 110 -13.29 -19.31 25.23
CA MET A 110 -12.81 -20.54 24.59
C MET A 110 -12.72 -21.70 25.59
N THR A 111 -12.41 -21.43 26.85
CA THR A 111 -12.41 -22.43 27.93
C THR A 111 -13.83 -22.93 28.23
N GLU A 112 -14.82 -22.05 28.31
CA GLU A 112 -16.23 -22.44 28.48
C GLU A 112 -16.76 -23.30 27.33
N LYS A 113 -16.25 -23.08 26.11
CA LYS A 113 -16.57 -23.91 24.94
C LYS A 113 -15.71 -25.17 24.82
N SER A 114 -14.93 -25.52 25.84
CA SER A 114 -14.01 -26.67 25.85
C SER A 114 -12.97 -26.64 24.71
N LYS A 115 -12.51 -25.44 24.35
CA LYS A 115 -11.52 -25.16 23.29
C LYS A 115 -10.30 -24.40 23.86
N HIS A 116 -9.63 -24.96 24.86
CA HIS A 116 -8.47 -24.32 25.49
C HIS A 116 -7.41 -23.81 24.51
N LEU A 117 -6.86 -22.63 24.83
CA LEU A 117 -5.82 -21.96 24.05
C LEU A 117 -4.53 -21.84 24.87
N PRO A 118 -3.73 -22.91 25.03
CA PRO A 118 -2.54 -22.91 25.90
C PRO A 118 -1.46 -21.92 25.46
N LYS A 119 -1.58 -21.35 24.24
CA LYS A 119 -0.67 -20.31 23.74
C LYS A 119 -0.91 -18.96 24.40
N LEU A 120 -2.12 -18.66 24.87
CA LEU A 120 -2.42 -17.42 25.60
C LEU A 120 -1.78 -17.39 26.98
N SER A 121 -1.52 -18.55 27.58
CA SER A 121 -0.78 -18.68 28.83
C SER A 121 0.75 -18.76 28.64
N ASN A 122 1.27 -18.71 27.39
CA ASN A 122 2.71 -18.77 27.09
C ASN A 122 3.30 -17.36 26.89
N PRO A 123 4.17 -16.88 27.79
CA PRO A 123 4.71 -15.51 27.70
C PRO A 123 5.52 -15.24 26.42
N LEU A 124 6.29 -16.22 25.93
CA LEU A 124 7.08 -16.04 24.70
C LEU A 124 6.17 -15.92 23.47
N TRP A 125 5.06 -16.66 23.46
CA TRP A 125 4.08 -16.56 22.38
C TRP A 125 3.35 -15.22 22.41
N LEU A 126 3.03 -14.69 23.60
CA LEU A 126 2.43 -13.36 23.74
C LEU A 126 3.36 -12.25 23.23
N TRP A 127 4.67 -12.36 23.44
CA TRP A 127 5.63 -11.44 22.82
C TRP A 127 5.62 -11.50 21.30
N ASP A 128 5.64 -12.71 20.71
CA ASP A 128 5.54 -12.86 19.26
C ASP A 128 4.21 -12.30 18.71
N LEU A 129 3.10 -12.40 19.48
CA LEU A 129 1.83 -11.76 19.15
C LEU A 129 1.92 -10.23 19.21
N ALA A 130 2.48 -9.66 20.28
CA ALA A 130 2.60 -8.21 20.44
C ALA A 130 3.49 -7.58 19.35
N ILE A 131 4.65 -8.21 19.08
CA ILE A 131 5.55 -7.79 18.00
C ILE A 131 4.83 -7.85 16.65
N LEU A 132 4.08 -8.93 16.39
CA LEU A 132 3.33 -9.06 15.14
C LEU A 132 2.26 -7.97 15.00
N CYS A 133 1.57 -7.60 16.09
CA CYS A 133 0.59 -6.52 16.09
C CYS A 133 1.21 -5.20 15.66
N ASP A 134 2.29 -4.79 16.32
CA ASP A 134 2.94 -3.49 16.04
C ASP A 134 3.56 -3.47 14.62
N LEU A 135 4.28 -4.52 14.21
CA LEU A 135 4.85 -4.58 12.85
C LEU A 135 3.77 -4.60 11.76
N THR A 136 2.67 -5.32 11.98
CA THR A 136 1.57 -5.35 11.01
C THR A 136 0.85 -4.01 10.95
N ALA A 137 0.74 -3.27 12.06
CA ALA A 137 0.19 -1.91 12.07
C ALA A 137 1.04 -0.98 11.18
N TYR A 138 2.36 -0.96 11.36
CA TYR A 138 3.26 -0.17 10.52
C TYR A 138 3.19 -0.55 9.03
N LEU A 139 3.13 -1.84 8.72
CA LEU A 139 2.96 -2.31 7.34
C LEU A 139 1.61 -1.90 6.75
N ASN A 140 0.54 -1.86 7.55
CA ASN A 140 -0.77 -1.41 7.09
C ASN A 140 -0.79 0.10 6.86
N ASP A 141 -0.19 0.89 7.74
CA ASP A 141 -0.09 2.34 7.57
C ASP A 141 0.66 2.68 6.28
N LEU A 142 1.76 1.98 6.01
CA LEU A 142 2.47 2.12 4.74
C LEU A 142 1.57 1.72 3.57
N ASN A 143 0.89 0.58 3.66
CA ASN A 143 0.00 0.12 2.60
C ASN A 143 -1.11 1.14 2.26
N VAL A 144 -1.68 1.80 3.27
CA VAL A 144 -2.67 2.88 3.08
C VAL A 144 -2.05 4.08 2.37
N LYS A 145 -0.82 4.48 2.74
CA LYS A 145 -0.12 5.61 2.10
C LYS A 145 0.25 5.35 0.64
N LEU A 146 0.59 4.11 0.31
CA LEU A 146 0.91 3.66 -1.05
C LEU A 146 -0.33 3.55 -1.95
N GLN A 147 -1.53 3.52 -1.36
CA GLN A 147 -2.79 3.54 -2.08
C GLN A 147 -3.25 4.97 -2.37
N GLY A 148 -4.03 5.13 -3.43
CA GLY A 148 -4.63 6.40 -3.81
C GLY A 148 -4.55 6.68 -5.30
N LYS A 149 -5.39 7.60 -5.76
CA LYS A 149 -5.30 8.17 -7.11
C LYS A 149 -4.18 9.22 -7.15
N ASN A 150 -3.61 9.47 -8.32
CA ASN A 150 -2.65 10.54 -8.59
C ASN A 150 -1.36 10.51 -7.72
N LYS A 151 -0.97 9.33 -7.24
CA LYS A 151 0.29 9.12 -6.52
C LYS A 151 1.45 9.02 -7.53
N LEU A 152 2.26 10.07 -7.61
CA LEU A 152 3.50 10.10 -8.39
C LEU A 152 4.55 9.17 -7.78
N ILE A 153 5.50 8.75 -8.63
CA ILE A 153 6.61 7.88 -8.25
C ILE A 153 7.46 8.48 -7.12
N CYS A 154 7.67 9.81 -7.10
CA CYS A 154 8.41 10.49 -6.03
C CYS A 154 7.74 10.37 -4.66
N HIS A 155 6.43 10.62 -4.57
CA HIS A 155 5.67 10.49 -3.33
C HIS A 155 5.76 9.08 -2.77
N VAL A 156 5.60 8.10 -3.67
CA VAL A 156 5.65 6.69 -3.33
C VAL A 156 7.05 6.27 -2.88
N TYR A 157 8.10 6.74 -3.56
CA TYR A 157 9.48 6.51 -3.19
C TYR A 157 9.83 7.11 -1.82
N ALA A 158 9.33 8.31 -1.54
CA ALA A 158 9.49 8.97 -0.25
C ALA A 158 8.83 8.17 0.89
N ASP A 159 7.61 7.65 0.67
CA ASP A 159 6.90 6.80 1.64
C ASP A 159 7.68 5.50 1.95
N ILE A 160 8.26 4.84 0.94
CA ILE A 160 9.14 3.66 1.13
C ILE A 160 10.43 4.02 1.87
N SER A 161 11.11 5.09 1.44
CA SER A 161 12.37 5.54 2.04
C SER A 161 12.18 5.89 3.51
N ALA A 162 11.07 6.57 3.85
CA ALA A 162 10.71 6.87 5.23
C ALA A 162 10.44 5.60 6.05
N PHE A 163 9.83 4.56 5.45
CA PHE A 163 9.63 3.29 6.12
C PHE A 163 10.93 2.54 6.37
N GLN A 164 11.84 2.48 5.39
CA GLN A 164 13.18 1.90 5.57
C GLN A 164 13.95 2.61 6.69
N ALA A 165 13.91 3.95 6.74
CA ALA A 165 14.52 4.71 7.82
C ALA A 165 13.91 4.39 9.20
N LYS A 166 12.59 4.21 9.28
CA LYS A 166 11.92 3.76 10.51
C LYS A 166 12.38 2.37 10.95
N LEU A 167 12.54 1.42 10.02
CA LEU A 167 13.05 0.08 10.36
C LEU A 167 14.45 0.16 11.00
N GLN A 168 15.33 1.02 10.48
CA GLN A 168 16.65 1.25 11.07
C GLN A 168 16.55 1.82 12.50
N LEU A 169 15.69 2.81 12.71
CA LEU A 169 15.43 3.36 14.05
C LEU A 169 14.89 2.29 15.00
N PHE A 170 13.95 1.47 14.54
CA PHE A 170 13.34 0.39 15.32
C PHE A 170 14.36 -0.67 15.74
N ILE A 171 15.32 -1.00 14.88
CA ILE A 171 16.43 -1.91 15.23
C ILE A 171 17.25 -1.32 16.37
N GLN A 172 17.65 -0.05 16.28
CA GLN A 172 18.41 0.64 17.33
C GLN A 172 17.63 0.74 18.65
N GLN A 173 16.32 0.97 18.59
CA GLN A 173 15.46 1.02 19.77
C GLN A 173 15.31 -0.36 20.42
N ALA A 174 15.11 -1.42 19.63
CA ALA A 174 15.08 -2.79 20.13
C ALA A 174 16.41 -3.20 20.78
N GLU A 175 17.55 -2.72 20.26
CA GLU A 175 18.86 -2.89 20.88
C GLU A 175 18.97 -2.24 22.26
N ARG A 176 18.30 -1.11 22.47
CA ARG A 176 18.25 -0.42 23.77
C ARG A 176 17.09 -0.87 24.65
N GLU A 177 16.32 -1.87 24.20
CA GLU A 177 15.07 -2.31 24.83
C GLU A 177 14.03 -1.18 25.00
N ALA A 178 14.09 -0.16 24.15
CA ALA A 178 13.17 0.96 24.13
C ALA A 178 11.94 0.62 23.29
N LEU A 179 10.77 0.54 23.92
CA LEU A 179 9.50 0.17 23.27
C LEU A 179 8.60 1.38 22.95
N VAL A 180 9.18 2.59 22.86
CA VAL A 180 8.44 3.85 22.69
C VAL A 180 7.56 3.87 21.43
N HIS A 181 7.98 3.18 20.36
CA HIS A 181 7.24 3.05 19.10
C HIS A 181 6.56 1.69 18.95
N PHE A 182 6.42 0.93 20.04
CA PHE A 182 5.82 -0.41 20.04
C PHE A 182 4.75 -0.48 21.12
N PRO A 183 3.59 0.19 20.92
CA PRO A 183 2.59 0.36 21.96
C PRO A 183 2.04 -0.98 22.48
N THR A 184 1.86 -1.98 21.61
CA THR A 184 1.39 -3.31 22.02
C THR A 184 2.45 -4.03 22.83
N CYS A 185 3.71 -3.97 22.40
CA CYS A 185 4.83 -4.51 23.18
C CYS A 185 5.01 -3.80 24.53
N ALA A 186 4.83 -2.47 24.56
CA ALA A 186 4.94 -1.68 25.78
C ALA A 186 3.83 -2.00 26.78
N ALA A 187 2.59 -2.17 26.31
CA ALA A 187 1.48 -2.64 27.14
C ALA A 187 1.78 -4.04 27.72
N LEU A 188 2.22 -5.00 26.89
CA LEU A 188 2.58 -6.34 27.37
C LEU A 188 3.71 -6.30 28.40
N ARG A 189 4.70 -5.39 28.25
CA ARG A 189 5.78 -5.21 29.22
C ARG A 189 5.27 -4.79 30.59
N GLN A 190 4.24 -3.94 30.64
CA GLN A 190 3.63 -3.49 31.89
C GLN A 190 2.84 -4.61 32.58
N GLU A 191 2.20 -5.47 31.80
CA GLU A 191 1.46 -6.64 32.31
C GLU A 191 2.40 -7.75 32.80
N GLN A 192 3.54 -7.95 32.11
CA GLN A 192 4.48 -9.05 32.36
C GLN A 192 5.83 -8.58 32.92
N VAL A 193 5.81 -7.88 34.05
CA VAL A 193 7.01 -7.26 34.67
C VAL A 193 8.16 -8.25 34.88
N ASN A 194 7.85 -9.51 35.20
CA ASN A 194 8.84 -10.56 35.48
C ASN A 194 9.33 -11.32 34.23
N VAL A 195 8.76 -11.07 33.05
CA VAL A 195 9.13 -11.76 31.82
C VAL A 195 10.14 -10.91 31.05
N ARG A 196 11.30 -11.50 30.76
CA ARG A 196 12.34 -10.83 29.98
C ARG A 196 11.86 -10.56 28.55
N PHE A 197 12.01 -9.31 28.10
CA PHE A 197 11.76 -8.93 26.71
C PHE A 197 12.67 -9.73 25.73
N PRO A 198 12.11 -10.37 24.70
CA PRO A 198 12.88 -11.18 23.76
C PRO A 198 13.58 -10.31 22.70
N LYS A 199 14.52 -9.47 23.15
CA LYS A 199 15.31 -8.53 22.34
C LYS A 199 15.86 -9.14 21.04
N ARG A 200 16.51 -10.30 21.13
CA ARG A 200 17.11 -10.98 19.96
C ARG A 200 16.07 -11.32 18.89
N ARG A 201 14.89 -11.78 19.32
CA ARG A 201 13.77 -12.16 18.44
C ARG A 201 13.24 -10.95 17.67
N MET A 202 12.99 -9.85 18.37
CA MET A 202 12.50 -8.62 17.75
C MET A 202 13.49 -8.04 16.75
N ILE A 203 14.79 -7.98 17.11
CA ILE A 203 15.85 -7.51 16.20
C ILE A 203 15.93 -8.39 14.95
N GLN A 204 15.85 -9.72 15.08
CA GLN A 204 15.86 -10.63 13.93
C GLN A 204 14.70 -10.36 12.98
N LEU A 205 13.48 -10.17 13.51
CA LEU A 205 12.30 -9.88 12.68
C LEU A 205 12.41 -8.51 11.98
N LEU A 206 12.90 -7.50 12.68
CA LEU A 206 13.13 -6.17 12.10
C LEU A 206 14.20 -6.17 11.01
N LYS A 207 15.32 -6.88 11.22
CA LYS A 207 16.38 -7.04 10.22
C LYS A 207 15.88 -7.79 8.99
N LEU A 208 15.19 -8.91 9.19
CA LEU A 208 14.56 -9.66 8.10
C LEU A 208 13.61 -8.79 7.28
N LEU A 209 12.80 -7.96 7.95
CA LEU A 209 11.91 -7.03 7.26
C LEU A 209 12.69 -5.95 6.51
N SER A 210 13.74 -5.39 7.11
CA SER A 210 14.59 -4.39 6.46
C SER A 210 15.27 -4.93 5.21
N GLU A 211 15.91 -6.10 5.29
CA GLU A 211 16.59 -6.75 4.17
C GLU A 211 15.61 -7.04 3.03
N ASN A 212 14.40 -7.49 3.35
CA ASN A 212 13.34 -7.68 2.37
C ASN A 212 12.93 -6.40 1.64
N PHE A 213 12.86 -5.28 2.35
CA PHE A 213 12.55 -4.00 1.74
C PHE A 213 13.69 -3.56 0.80
N GLU A 214 14.95 -3.66 1.24
CA GLU A 214 16.10 -3.34 0.37
C GLU A 214 16.10 -4.18 -0.92
N GLU A 215 15.92 -5.50 -0.81
CA GLU A 215 15.92 -6.40 -1.97
C GLU A 215 14.76 -6.11 -2.93
N ARG A 216 13.52 -5.98 -2.39
CA ARG A 216 12.31 -5.87 -3.21
C ARG A 216 12.10 -4.52 -3.85
N PHE A 217 12.68 -3.47 -3.27
CA PHE A 217 12.60 -2.10 -3.78
C PHE A 217 13.91 -1.65 -4.47
N ALA A 218 14.86 -2.55 -4.71
CA ALA A 218 16.13 -2.27 -5.39
C ALA A 218 15.95 -1.49 -6.71
N ASN A 219 14.98 -1.90 -7.55
CA ASN A 219 14.68 -1.21 -8.81
C ASN A 219 14.18 0.25 -8.63
N PHE A 220 13.57 0.58 -7.50
CA PHE A 220 13.23 1.97 -7.18
C PHE A 220 14.47 2.75 -6.73
N HIS A 221 15.42 2.10 -6.06
CA HIS A 221 16.71 2.71 -5.71
C HIS A 221 17.57 3.00 -6.94
N ASP A 222 17.50 2.16 -7.98
CA ASP A 222 18.21 2.38 -9.25
C ASP A 222 17.80 3.69 -9.94
N VAL A 223 16.53 4.09 -9.82
CA VAL A 223 15.99 5.33 -10.42
C VAL A 223 15.93 6.51 -9.44
N LYS A 224 16.51 6.37 -8.25
CA LYS A 224 16.48 7.38 -7.18
C LYS A 224 16.93 8.77 -7.65
N ASN A 225 18.00 8.84 -8.45
CA ASN A 225 18.56 10.11 -8.91
C ASN A 225 17.63 10.79 -9.91
N GLU A 226 17.00 10.02 -10.80
CA GLU A 226 16.01 10.57 -11.73
C GLU A 226 14.75 11.06 -11.00
N ILE A 227 14.29 10.32 -9.97
CA ILE A 227 13.18 10.74 -9.10
C ILE A 227 13.52 12.06 -8.40
N ARG A 228 14.73 12.18 -7.85
CA ARG A 228 15.19 13.40 -7.17
C ARG A 228 15.29 14.58 -8.11
N LEU A 229 15.77 14.36 -9.34
CA LEU A 229 15.83 15.37 -10.38
C LEU A 229 14.43 15.86 -10.75
N PHE A 230 13.48 14.94 -10.89
CA PHE A 230 12.08 15.24 -11.15
C PHE A 230 11.42 16.06 -10.03
N GLU A 231 11.73 15.73 -8.78
CA GLU A 231 11.14 16.39 -7.61
C GLU A 231 11.81 17.75 -7.28
N ASN A 232 13.08 17.96 -7.65
CA ASN A 232 13.89 19.09 -7.16
C ASN A 232 14.71 19.79 -8.26
N LEU A 233 14.08 20.11 -9.40
CA LEU A 233 14.73 20.77 -10.54
C LEU A 233 15.55 22.02 -10.18
N PHE A 234 15.06 22.84 -9.26
CA PHE A 234 15.68 24.12 -8.87
C PHE A 234 16.73 24.02 -7.76
N SER A 235 16.99 22.81 -7.23
CA SER A 235 17.93 22.61 -6.12
C SER A 235 18.95 21.50 -6.39
N ILE A 236 18.85 20.84 -7.55
CA ILE A 236 19.81 19.81 -7.93
C ILE A 236 21.11 20.44 -8.43
N ASP A 237 22.22 19.79 -8.11
CA ASP A 237 23.51 20.12 -8.69
C ASP A 237 23.55 19.66 -10.15
N VAL A 238 23.61 20.64 -11.07
CA VAL A 238 23.66 20.42 -12.52
C VAL A 238 24.78 19.47 -12.91
N SER A 239 25.93 19.50 -12.23
CA SER A 239 27.08 18.64 -12.56
C SER A 239 26.80 17.16 -12.36
N THR A 240 25.80 16.82 -11.54
CA THR A 240 25.38 15.45 -11.25
C THR A 240 24.22 14.96 -12.13
N ALA A 241 23.62 15.86 -12.92
CA ALA A 241 22.49 15.53 -13.79
C ALA A 241 22.96 14.87 -15.11
N PRO A 242 22.08 14.08 -15.78
CA PRO A 242 22.35 13.56 -17.12
C PRO A 242 22.74 14.66 -18.11
N SER A 243 23.77 14.42 -18.93
CA SER A 243 24.38 15.44 -19.81
C SER A 243 23.38 16.12 -20.76
N ASP A 244 22.36 15.39 -21.21
CA ASP A 244 21.29 15.86 -22.10
C ASP A 244 20.29 16.82 -21.42
N LEU A 245 20.34 16.91 -20.08
CA LEU A 245 19.50 17.80 -19.28
C LEU A 245 20.26 19.00 -18.73
N GLN A 246 21.59 18.97 -18.70
CA GLN A 246 22.39 19.97 -17.98
C GLN A 246 22.19 21.40 -18.48
N LEU A 247 22.20 21.63 -19.81
CA LEU A 247 22.01 22.97 -20.38
C LEU A 247 20.58 23.49 -20.12
N GLU A 248 19.57 22.66 -20.36
CA GLU A 248 18.16 22.99 -20.07
C GLU A 248 17.95 23.32 -18.58
N LEU A 249 18.62 22.58 -17.68
CA LEU A 249 18.57 22.85 -16.23
C LEU A 249 19.19 24.19 -15.88
N ILE A 250 20.35 24.55 -16.45
CA ILE A 250 20.98 25.85 -16.20
C ILE A 250 20.04 26.98 -16.61
N GLU A 251 19.50 26.91 -17.82
CA GLU A 251 18.57 27.91 -18.32
C GLU A 251 17.31 28.01 -17.46
N LEU A 252 16.73 26.87 -17.07
CA LEU A 252 15.54 26.82 -16.21
C LEU A 252 15.83 27.40 -14.83
N GLN A 253 16.94 27.01 -14.20
CA GLN A 253 17.32 27.45 -12.84
C GLN A 253 17.56 28.96 -12.75
N CYS A 254 17.99 29.59 -13.85
CA CYS A 254 18.15 31.03 -13.95
C CYS A 254 16.83 31.80 -14.14
N GLN A 255 15.71 31.14 -14.44
CA GLN A 255 14.41 31.79 -14.66
C GLN A 255 13.60 31.87 -13.36
N THR A 256 13.55 33.06 -12.75
CA THR A 256 12.80 33.31 -11.51
C THR A 256 11.30 33.01 -11.68
N SER A 257 10.70 33.39 -12.80
CA SER A 257 9.28 33.14 -13.09
C SER A 257 8.94 31.64 -13.11
N MET A 258 9.83 30.80 -13.63
CA MET A 258 9.63 29.34 -13.63
C MET A 258 9.80 28.76 -12.24
N LYS A 259 10.72 29.30 -11.43
CA LYS A 259 10.89 28.91 -10.04
C LYS A 259 9.66 29.22 -9.19
N ASP A 260 9.02 30.35 -9.43
CA ASP A 260 7.78 30.74 -8.74
C ASP A 260 6.63 29.82 -9.15
N LYS A 261 6.45 29.58 -10.45
CA LYS A 261 5.47 28.59 -10.95
C LYS A 261 5.68 27.19 -10.36
N PHE A 262 6.93 26.74 -10.22
CA PHE A 262 7.27 25.44 -9.64
C PHE A 262 6.84 25.32 -8.17
N ARG A 263 6.83 26.43 -7.43
CA ARG A 263 6.41 26.45 -6.01
C ARG A 263 4.89 26.50 -5.84
N GLU A 264 4.20 27.09 -6.80
CA GLU A 264 2.75 27.29 -6.76
C GLU A 264 1.95 26.10 -7.31
N LYS A 265 2.55 25.31 -8.21
CA LYS A 265 1.85 24.25 -8.97
C LYS A 265 2.27 22.85 -8.55
N GLU A 266 1.35 21.92 -8.74
CA GLU A 266 1.66 20.50 -8.67
C GLU A 266 2.60 20.09 -9.81
N LEU A 267 3.48 19.10 -9.57
CA LEU A 267 4.48 18.66 -10.54
C LEU A 267 3.90 18.39 -11.95
N PRO A 268 2.77 17.68 -12.11
CA PRO A 268 2.23 17.40 -13.45
C PRO A 268 1.83 18.64 -14.22
N GLU A 269 1.29 19.66 -13.53
CA GLU A 269 0.89 20.93 -14.14
C GLU A 269 2.12 21.74 -14.53
N PHE A 270 3.12 21.82 -13.65
CA PHE A 270 4.38 22.50 -13.95
C PHE A 270 5.07 21.92 -15.19
N TYR A 271 5.25 20.60 -15.24
CA TYR A 271 5.90 19.94 -16.38
C TYR A 271 5.07 20.05 -17.66
N GLY A 272 3.74 20.08 -17.56
CA GLY A 272 2.85 20.29 -18.70
C GLY A 272 2.95 21.70 -19.32
N GLU A 273 3.38 22.69 -18.54
CA GLU A 273 3.55 24.07 -18.98
C GLU A 273 4.96 24.43 -19.45
N LEU A 274 5.93 23.50 -19.35
CA LEU A 274 7.27 23.73 -19.85
C LEU A 274 7.25 23.95 -21.38
N PRO A 275 7.79 25.08 -21.89
CA PRO A 275 7.91 25.30 -23.33
C PRO A 275 8.80 24.24 -23.98
N ALA A 276 8.22 23.42 -24.86
CA ALA A 276 8.94 22.33 -25.53
C ALA A 276 10.07 22.84 -26.45
N GLU A 277 10.00 24.08 -26.91
CA GLU A 277 11.03 24.74 -27.72
C GLU A 277 12.32 24.96 -26.93
N ASN A 278 12.20 25.19 -25.62
CA ASN A 278 13.34 25.51 -24.74
C ASN A 278 13.75 24.33 -23.85
N PHE A 279 12.78 23.51 -23.43
CA PHE A 279 12.98 22.45 -22.45
C PHE A 279 12.48 21.06 -22.91
N PRO A 280 12.83 20.61 -24.13
CA PRO A 280 12.29 19.35 -24.67
C PRO A 280 12.69 18.13 -23.84
N ASN A 281 13.90 18.07 -23.27
CA ASN A 281 14.35 16.91 -22.51
C ASN A 281 13.80 16.91 -21.07
N LEU A 282 13.68 18.07 -20.44
CA LEU A 282 12.99 18.20 -19.15
C LEU A 282 11.50 17.88 -19.25
N GLN A 283 10.84 18.25 -20.36
CA GLN A 283 9.45 17.84 -20.61
C GLN A 283 9.35 16.31 -20.77
N LYS A 284 10.28 15.67 -21.50
CA LYS A 284 10.35 14.19 -21.60
C LYS A 284 10.56 13.52 -20.25
N LEU A 285 11.44 14.06 -19.40
CA LEU A 285 11.64 13.58 -18.03
C LEU A 285 10.32 13.67 -17.23
N GLY A 286 9.65 14.81 -17.30
CA GLY A 286 8.35 15.02 -16.67
C GLY A 286 7.34 13.98 -17.10
N MET A 287 7.14 13.83 -18.41
CA MET A 287 6.23 12.83 -18.98
C MET A 287 6.57 11.42 -18.51
N LYS A 288 7.84 11.01 -18.55
CA LYS A 288 8.29 9.69 -18.08
C LYS A 288 7.90 9.45 -16.62
N MET A 289 8.14 10.43 -15.74
CA MET A 289 7.89 10.28 -14.30
C MET A 289 6.42 10.35 -13.93
N ILE A 290 5.65 11.24 -14.57
CA ILE A 290 4.21 11.41 -14.33
C ILE A 290 3.43 10.18 -14.81
N THR A 291 3.83 9.60 -15.94
CA THR A 291 3.17 8.42 -16.52
C THR A 291 3.61 7.10 -15.87
N THR A 292 4.61 7.12 -14.98
CA THR A 292 5.06 5.93 -14.26
C THR A 292 4.05 5.57 -13.17
N PHE A 293 3.28 4.50 -13.41
CA PHE A 293 2.35 3.96 -12.43
C PHE A 293 3.09 3.11 -11.39
N ALA A 294 3.28 3.67 -10.18
CA ALA A 294 3.95 2.94 -9.11
C ALA A 294 3.09 1.82 -8.49
N SER A 295 1.76 1.85 -8.68
CA SER A 295 0.84 0.85 -8.13
C SER A 295 -0.24 0.42 -9.11
N THR A 296 -0.79 -0.78 -8.89
CA THR A 296 -1.98 -1.30 -9.59
C THR A 296 -3.29 -0.79 -8.99
N TYR A 297 -3.24 0.20 -8.07
CA TYR A 297 -4.43 0.66 -7.35
C TYR A 297 -5.57 1.06 -8.29
N VAL A 298 -5.26 1.87 -9.32
CA VAL A 298 -6.28 2.30 -10.30
C VAL A 298 -6.85 1.09 -11.06
N CYS A 299 -6.02 0.12 -11.42
CA CYS A 299 -6.47 -1.13 -12.04
C CYS A 299 -7.39 -1.93 -11.10
N GLU A 300 -7.03 -2.05 -9.82
CA GLU A 300 -7.83 -2.76 -8.80
C GLU A 300 -9.16 -2.07 -8.52
N GLN A 301 -9.19 -0.73 -8.53
CA GLN A 301 -10.44 0.04 -8.45
C GLN A 301 -11.32 -0.22 -9.68
N THR A 302 -10.75 -0.25 -10.88
CA THR A 302 -11.46 -0.60 -12.11
C THR A 302 -12.04 -2.01 -12.05
N PHE A 303 -11.29 -3.01 -11.57
CA PHE A 303 -11.80 -4.36 -11.36
C PHE A 303 -12.90 -4.43 -10.28
N SER A 304 -12.83 -3.59 -9.25
CA SER A 304 -13.87 -3.49 -8.23
C SER A 304 -15.15 -2.86 -8.78
N VAL A 305 -15.04 -1.90 -9.70
CA VAL A 305 -16.16 -1.35 -10.47
C VAL A 305 -16.74 -2.43 -11.39
N LEU A 306 -15.88 -3.16 -12.10
CA LEU A 306 -16.28 -4.27 -12.97
C LEU A 306 -17.12 -5.30 -12.23
N LYS A 307 -16.66 -5.74 -11.05
CA LYS A 307 -17.36 -6.73 -10.22
C LYS A 307 -18.73 -6.24 -9.76
N ARG A 308 -18.90 -4.94 -9.51
CA ARG A 308 -20.20 -4.33 -9.17
C ARG A 308 -21.09 -4.11 -10.39
N ALA A 309 -20.50 -3.89 -11.56
CA ALA A 309 -21.23 -3.66 -12.80
C ALA A 309 -21.79 -4.95 -13.42
N LYS A 310 -21.24 -6.12 -13.07
CA LYS A 310 -21.80 -7.42 -13.46
C LYS A 310 -23.01 -7.75 -12.56
N PRO A 311 -24.26 -7.75 -13.07
CA PRO A 311 -25.41 -8.23 -12.28
C PRO A 311 -25.27 -9.72 -11.99
N GLY A 312 -25.75 -10.16 -10.81
CA GLY A 312 -25.68 -11.56 -10.37
C GLY A 312 -26.48 -12.56 -11.24
N SER A 313 -27.36 -12.04 -12.10
CA SER A 313 -28.07 -12.76 -13.14
C SER A 313 -27.58 -12.26 -14.50
N CYS A 314 -26.71 -13.02 -15.18
CA CYS A 314 -26.16 -12.68 -16.48
C CYS A 314 -27.25 -12.49 -17.55
N SER A 315 -27.63 -11.24 -17.83
CA SER A 315 -28.08 -10.84 -19.17
C SER A 315 -26.83 -10.42 -19.96
N CYS A 316 -26.64 -11.00 -21.15
CA CYS A 316 -25.48 -10.89 -22.04
C CYS A 316 -24.91 -9.46 -22.19
N LEU A 317 -24.00 -9.06 -21.30
CA LEU A 317 -23.15 -7.89 -21.53
C LEU A 317 -22.05 -8.30 -22.51
N THR A 318 -22.04 -7.73 -23.71
CA THR A 318 -20.90 -7.88 -24.64
C THR A 318 -19.68 -7.16 -24.07
N ASP A 319 -18.49 -7.50 -24.59
CA ASP A 319 -17.25 -6.81 -24.22
C ASP A 319 -17.32 -5.30 -24.48
N ASP A 320 -18.03 -4.87 -25.53
CA ASP A 320 -18.24 -3.45 -25.84
C ASP A 320 -19.08 -2.73 -24.78
N HIS A 321 -20.15 -3.37 -24.29
CA HIS A 321 -20.95 -2.82 -23.19
C HIS A 321 -20.11 -2.70 -21.93
N LEU A 322 -19.30 -3.73 -21.64
CA LEU A 322 -18.43 -3.74 -20.48
C LEU A 322 -17.38 -2.63 -20.55
N HIS A 323 -16.74 -2.48 -21.70
CA HIS A 323 -15.76 -1.45 -21.97
C HIS A 323 -16.36 -0.05 -21.84
N SER A 324 -17.56 0.15 -22.39
CA SER A 324 -18.30 1.43 -22.30
C SER A 324 -18.66 1.78 -20.85
N VAL A 325 -19.21 0.82 -20.09
CA VAL A 325 -19.54 1.01 -18.66
C VAL A 325 -18.29 1.31 -17.83
N LEU A 326 -17.18 0.60 -18.09
CA LEU A 326 -15.92 0.86 -17.40
C LEU A 326 -15.36 2.25 -17.74
N ARG A 327 -15.36 2.67 -19.01
CA ARG A 327 -14.92 4.02 -19.40
C ARG A 327 -15.72 5.10 -18.67
N ILE A 328 -17.05 5.00 -18.66
CA ILE A 328 -17.93 5.96 -17.99
C ILE A 328 -17.68 5.99 -16.48
N ARG A 329 -17.49 4.83 -15.83
CA ARG A 329 -17.35 4.77 -14.37
C ARG A 329 -15.96 5.09 -13.83
N VAL A 330 -14.92 4.99 -14.68
CA VAL A 330 -13.52 5.17 -14.27
C VAL A 330 -12.96 6.52 -14.73
N THR A 331 -13.58 7.14 -15.73
CA THR A 331 -13.15 8.47 -16.20
C THR A 331 -13.46 9.57 -15.18
N ASN A 332 -12.60 10.59 -15.17
CA ASN A 332 -12.85 11.86 -14.47
C ASN A 332 -13.36 12.93 -15.45
N PHE A 333 -13.63 12.59 -16.72
CA PHE A 333 -14.21 13.53 -17.67
C PHE A 333 -15.69 13.77 -17.35
N ASP A 334 -16.06 15.05 -17.24
CA ASP A 334 -17.46 15.43 -17.15
C ASP A 334 -18.13 15.24 -18.51
N LEU A 335 -19.02 14.25 -18.58
CA LEU A 335 -19.80 13.99 -19.77
C LEU A 335 -20.83 15.12 -19.93
N ASN A 336 -20.81 15.80 -21.08
CA ASN A 336 -21.85 16.76 -21.41
C ASN A 336 -23.14 16.02 -21.83
N ILE A 337 -23.88 15.55 -20.83
CA ILE A 337 -25.13 14.78 -21.02
C ILE A 337 -26.15 15.61 -21.78
N GLN A 338 -26.22 16.93 -21.56
CA GLN A 338 -27.17 17.79 -22.26
C GLN A 338 -26.94 17.79 -23.77
N ASN A 339 -25.67 17.91 -24.20
CA ASN A 339 -25.33 17.86 -25.61
C ASN A 339 -25.65 16.47 -26.23
N LEU A 340 -25.32 15.39 -25.50
CA LEU A 340 -25.65 14.02 -25.92
C LEU A 340 -27.15 13.76 -26.04
N VAL A 341 -27.96 14.38 -25.18
CA VAL A 341 -29.43 14.27 -25.21
C VAL A 341 -30.00 15.09 -26.35
N SER A 342 -29.47 16.29 -26.63
CA SER A 342 -29.93 17.11 -27.77
C SER A 342 -29.64 16.48 -29.13
N GLU A 343 -28.60 15.66 -29.23
CA GLU A 343 -28.27 14.90 -30.46
C GLU A 343 -29.11 13.64 -30.63
N LYS A 344 -29.88 13.21 -29.61
CA LYS A 344 -30.76 12.05 -29.71
C LYS A 344 -32.19 12.45 -30.03
N GLN A 345 -32.76 11.78 -31.03
CA GLN A 345 -34.17 11.91 -31.38
C GLN A 345 -35.03 11.36 -30.22
N LEU A 346 -35.76 12.25 -29.54
CA LEU A 346 -36.69 11.86 -28.48
C LEU A 346 -37.83 11.05 -29.11
N GLN A 347 -37.97 9.78 -28.73
CA GLN A 347 -39.19 9.04 -29.01
C GLN A 347 -40.28 9.56 -28.07
N THR A 348 -41.10 10.47 -28.56
CA THR A 348 -42.36 10.82 -27.90
C THR A 348 -43.29 9.62 -27.98
N SER A 349 -43.64 9.04 -26.82
CA SER A 349 -44.70 8.05 -26.74
C SER A 349 -46.02 8.67 -27.24
N HIS A 350 -46.68 7.97 -28.16
CA HIS A 350 -48.00 8.35 -28.68
C HIS A 350 -49.08 8.33 -27.61
#